data_AF-A0A5M8S9Z0-F1
#
_entry.id   AF-A0A5M8S9Z0-F1
#
_cell.length_a   1.000
_cell.length_b   1.000
_cell.length_c   1.000
_cell.angle_alpha   90.00
_cell.angle_beta   90.00
_cell.angle_gamma   90.00
#
_symmetry.space_group_name_H-M   'P 1'
#
loop_
_entity.id
_entity.type
_entity.pdbx_description
1 polymer ?
#
loop_
_entity_poly.entity_id
_entity_poly.type
_entity_poly.pdbx_seq_one_letter_code
_entity_poly.pdbx_strand_id
1 'polypeptide(L)'
;MQFATREELKRESSSASSLPRAVWKTPEELASIVSQFASSDGWLDRVRLSTERRWYERLYQGPSHDIWVISWLPGQSTGFHDHGDSSGAFVVATGVLQEHRPAELPLVIHPGQGRAFGPDCVHDVRNVSQAPAISIHAYSPPLNEMNEYELDGSGLLLREGISIPPAILDRESQVSGWKPASQTSSSGIEQMLSAARARLRRLSPDEAHEAVARTDAILVDIRPEGQRAIEGSIPGALVVERNVLEWRFDPASSARLPIAVSNDLRVIVFCSQGYASSLAAAALQDLGLWQATDIVGGFQAWSAAGLPIAPPIVR
;
A
#
# COMPACT_ATOMS: atom_id res chain seq x y z
N MET A 1 4.77 71.43 32.30
CA MET A 1 5.81 70.38 32.45
C MET A 1 5.39 69.51 33.62
N GLN A 2 4.79 68.36 33.34
CA GLN A 2 4.43 67.35 34.33
C GLN A 2 4.77 66.01 33.66
N PHE A 3 5.82 65.36 34.14
CA PHE A 3 6.33 64.12 33.57
C PHE A 3 5.47 62.97 34.07
N ALA A 4 4.79 62.28 33.16
CA ALA A 4 4.13 61.01 33.43
C ALA A 4 5.17 59.94 33.77
N THR A 5 4.84 59.11 34.75
CA THR A 5 5.70 58.06 35.29
C THR A 5 5.83 56.88 34.32
N ARG A 6 6.97 56.19 34.41
CA ARG A 6 7.43 55.12 33.51
C ARG A 6 6.58 53.84 33.49
N GLU A 7 5.43 53.82 34.16
CA GLU A 7 4.50 52.68 34.23
C GLU A 7 3.28 52.79 33.32
N GLU A 8 2.98 53.97 32.76
CA GLU A 8 1.80 54.15 31.89
C GLU A 8 2.07 53.89 30.39
N LEU A 9 3.33 53.69 29.99
CA LEU A 9 3.71 53.34 28.61
C LEU A 9 3.78 51.84 28.32
N LYS A 10 3.24 50.98 29.19
CA LYS A 10 3.28 49.51 29.04
C LYS A 10 1.92 48.83 28.90
N ARG A 11 0.85 49.59 28.65
CA ARG A 11 -0.52 49.06 28.46
C ARG A 11 -1.10 49.22 27.06
N GLU A 12 -0.29 49.59 26.06
CA GLU A 12 -0.71 49.63 24.66
C GLU A 12 0.30 48.92 23.75
N SER A 13 0.58 47.65 24.02
CA SER A 13 1.20 46.76 23.01
C SER A 13 0.99 45.29 23.36
N SER A 14 -0.25 44.82 23.37
CA SER A 14 -0.48 43.37 23.25
C SER A 14 -1.78 43.06 22.52
N SER A 15 -1.79 43.30 21.22
CA SER A 15 -2.59 42.49 20.29
C SER A 15 -1.64 41.76 19.34
N ALA A 16 -0.72 40.97 19.89
CA ALA A 16 -0.14 39.88 19.13
C ALA A 16 -1.23 38.80 19.04
N SER A 17 -1.77 38.62 17.85
CA SER A 17 -2.60 37.47 17.51
C SER A 17 -1.86 36.20 17.92
N SER A 18 -2.27 35.59 19.04
CA SER A 18 -1.78 34.29 19.44
C SER A 18 -2.36 33.28 18.45
N LEU A 19 -1.55 32.81 17.52
CA LEU A 19 -1.85 31.60 16.78
C LEU A 19 -2.24 30.51 17.80
N PRO A 20 -3.34 29.76 17.58
CA PRO A 20 -3.72 28.71 18.52
C PRO A 20 -2.55 27.74 18.69
N ARG A 21 -2.16 27.51 19.96
CA ARG A 21 -1.11 26.55 20.30
C ARG A 21 -1.53 25.21 19.71
N ALA A 22 -0.68 24.63 18.86
CA ALA A 22 -1.03 23.40 18.15
C ALA A 22 -1.42 22.31 19.15
N VAL A 23 -2.63 21.79 19.00
CA VAL A 23 -3.11 20.68 19.83
C VAL A 23 -2.43 19.42 19.29
N TRP A 24 -1.59 18.82 20.13
CA TRP A 24 -0.92 17.56 19.82
C TRP A 24 -1.94 16.43 19.72
N LYS A 25 -1.71 15.53 18.76
CA LYS A 25 -2.52 14.34 18.52
C LYS A 25 -2.22 13.25 19.54
N THR A 26 -3.27 12.55 19.99
CA THR A 26 -3.11 11.35 20.82
C THR A 26 -2.64 10.17 19.97
N PRO A 27 -2.04 9.12 20.58
CA PRO A 27 -1.66 7.90 19.86
C PRO A 27 -2.82 7.26 19.08
N GLU A 28 -4.05 7.31 19.60
CA GLU A 28 -5.26 6.77 18.95
C GLU A 28 -5.68 7.60 17.73
N GLU A 29 -5.57 8.93 17.81
CA GLU A 29 -5.79 9.81 16.67
C GLU A 29 -4.74 9.56 15.58
N LEU A 30 -3.47 9.41 15.96
CA LEU A 30 -2.38 9.09 15.03
C LEU A 30 -2.61 7.73 14.36
N ALA A 31 -3.05 6.72 15.11
CA ALA A 31 -3.38 5.40 14.57
C ALA A 31 -4.50 5.49 13.51
N SER A 32 -5.51 6.32 13.76
CA SER A 32 -6.59 6.59 12.80
C SER A 32 -6.06 7.28 11.54
N ILE A 33 -5.17 8.27 11.71
CA ILE A 33 -4.55 9.02 10.60
C ILE A 33 -3.73 8.08 9.71
N VAL A 34 -2.80 7.31 10.26
CA VAL A 34 -1.95 6.42 9.45
C VAL A 34 -2.75 5.34 8.75
N SER A 35 -3.81 4.82 9.38
CA SER A 35 -4.70 3.81 8.77
C SER A 35 -5.47 4.39 7.58
N GLN A 36 -6.02 5.59 7.71
CA GLN A 36 -6.69 6.29 6.60
C GLN A 36 -5.71 6.60 5.48
N PHE A 37 -4.51 7.08 5.83
CA PHE A 37 -3.49 7.45 4.87
C PHE A 37 -2.99 6.23 4.08
N ALA A 38 -2.72 5.11 4.75
CA ALA A 38 -2.31 3.86 4.13
C ALA A 38 -3.40 3.22 3.25
N SER A 39 -4.68 3.51 3.52
CA SER A 39 -5.80 3.07 2.70
C SER A 39 -5.98 3.90 1.41
N SER A 40 -5.25 5.02 1.29
CA SER A 40 -5.15 5.78 0.04
C SER A 40 -3.98 5.29 -0.81
N ASP A 41 -4.03 5.49 -2.12
CA ASP A 41 -2.92 5.10 -3.03
C ASP A 41 -1.91 6.23 -3.30
N GLY A 42 -2.15 7.45 -2.78
CA GLY A 42 -1.43 8.67 -3.14
C GLY A 42 0.02 8.77 -2.65
N TRP A 43 0.55 7.73 -2.01
CA TRP A 43 1.94 7.65 -1.54
C TRP A 43 2.77 6.57 -2.22
N LEU A 44 2.14 5.67 -2.97
CA LEU A 44 2.82 4.52 -3.57
C LEU A 44 3.91 4.94 -4.57
N ASP A 45 3.66 6.00 -5.33
CA ASP A 45 4.57 6.56 -6.33
C ASP A 45 5.80 7.27 -5.71
N ARG A 46 5.74 7.60 -4.43
CA ARG A 46 6.85 8.20 -3.67
C ARG A 46 7.80 7.14 -3.12
N VAL A 47 7.36 5.90 -2.93
CA VAL A 47 8.18 4.83 -2.34
C VAL A 47 9.40 4.50 -3.21
N ARG A 48 10.57 4.42 -2.57
CA ARG A 48 11.79 3.85 -3.17
C ARG A 48 12.30 2.71 -2.30
N LEU A 49 12.86 1.68 -2.93
CA LEU A 49 13.57 0.60 -2.26
C LEU A 49 15.08 0.88 -2.34
N SER A 50 15.80 0.72 -1.23
CA SER A 50 17.26 0.88 -1.19
C SER A 50 17.90 -0.25 -0.40
N THR A 51 18.93 -0.86 -0.98
CA THR A 51 19.75 -1.91 -0.36
C THR A 51 20.81 -1.37 0.57
N GLU A 52 21.21 -0.10 0.42
CA GLU A 52 22.29 0.50 1.21
C GLU A 52 21.81 0.96 2.58
N ARG A 53 20.63 1.59 2.64
CA ARG A 53 20.01 2.06 3.87
C ARG A 53 18.51 1.91 3.79
N ARG A 54 17.86 1.78 4.96
CA ARG A 54 16.40 1.88 5.06
C ARG A 54 15.97 3.22 4.47
N TRP A 55 15.06 3.19 3.51
CA TRP A 55 14.59 4.39 2.83
C TRP A 55 13.34 4.92 3.52
N TYR A 56 13.26 6.24 3.69
CA TYR A 56 12.11 6.93 4.25
C TYR A 56 11.93 8.30 3.61
N GLU A 57 10.70 8.79 3.61
CA GLU A 57 10.34 10.13 3.12
C GLU A 57 9.22 10.72 3.97
N ARG A 58 9.32 12.02 4.27
CA ARG A 58 8.23 12.74 4.92
C ARG A 58 7.13 13.05 3.91
N LEU A 59 5.97 12.46 4.12
CA LEU A 59 4.80 12.63 3.27
C LEU A 59 4.03 13.91 3.56
N TYR A 60 3.94 14.28 4.83
CA TYR A 60 3.24 15.46 5.32
C TYR A 60 4.04 16.10 6.47
N GLN A 61 4.11 17.42 6.47
CA GLN A 61 4.64 18.21 7.58
C GLN A 61 3.60 19.20 8.05
N GLY A 62 3.25 19.15 9.33
CA GLY A 62 2.17 19.94 9.90
C GLY A 62 2.51 20.54 11.26
N PRO A 63 1.70 21.51 11.75
CA PRO A 63 1.93 22.12 13.05
C PRO A 63 1.64 21.20 14.24
N SER A 64 0.86 20.12 14.04
CA SER A 64 0.47 19.17 15.10
C SER A 64 1.12 17.80 14.96
N HIS A 65 1.44 17.36 13.75
CA HIS A 65 2.03 16.06 13.49
C HIS A 65 2.71 16.04 12.11
N ASP A 66 3.62 15.08 11.93
CA ASP A 66 4.21 14.73 10.64
C ASP A 66 3.79 13.31 10.24
N ILE A 67 3.76 13.02 8.93
CA ILE A 67 3.52 11.67 8.39
C ILE A 67 4.71 11.27 7.52
N TRP A 68 5.15 10.02 7.67
CA TRP A 68 6.31 9.46 6.98
C TRP A 68 5.95 8.13 6.32
N VAL A 69 6.59 7.83 5.20
CA VAL A 69 6.61 6.48 4.60
C VAL A 69 8.00 5.90 4.77
N ILE A 70 8.06 4.60 5.08
CA ILE A 70 9.31 3.87 5.25
C ILE A 70 9.22 2.57 4.46
N SER A 71 10.26 2.26 3.69
CA SER A 71 10.40 0.98 3.00
C SER A 71 11.49 0.12 3.65
N TRP A 72 11.25 -1.18 3.66
CA TRP A 72 12.05 -2.15 4.41
C TRP A 72 12.39 -3.33 3.50
N LEU A 73 13.63 -3.44 3.06
CA LEU A 73 14.11 -4.66 2.45
C LEU A 73 14.36 -5.76 3.50
N PRO A 74 14.40 -7.04 3.10
CA PRO A 74 14.70 -8.15 4.00
C PRO A 74 15.93 -7.89 4.89
N GLY A 75 15.78 -8.10 6.19
CA GLY A 75 16.83 -7.92 7.19
C GLY A 75 17.05 -6.49 7.69
N GLN A 76 16.38 -5.48 7.12
CA GLN A 76 16.50 -4.09 7.61
C GLN A 76 15.71 -3.89 8.90
N SER A 77 16.30 -3.14 9.85
CA SER A 77 15.71 -2.79 11.14
C SER A 77 15.98 -1.34 11.51
N THR A 78 15.18 -0.75 12.39
CA THR A 78 15.48 0.56 12.98
C THR A 78 16.65 0.51 13.94
N GLY A 79 16.85 -0.63 14.60
CA GLY A 79 17.55 -0.63 15.89
C GLY A 79 16.59 -0.13 16.97
N PHE A 80 16.99 -0.30 18.24
CA PHE A 80 16.18 0.25 19.33
C PHE A 80 16.30 1.76 19.33
N HIS A 81 15.16 2.45 19.33
CA HIS A 81 15.12 3.90 19.34
C HIS A 81 13.90 4.42 20.10
N ASP A 82 14.01 5.65 20.61
CA ASP A 82 12.89 6.45 21.11
C ASP A 82 12.45 7.51 20.08
N HIS A 83 11.55 8.39 20.50
CA HIS A 83 10.94 9.42 19.66
C HIS A 83 11.06 10.83 20.26
N GLY A 84 12.03 11.04 21.15
CA GLY A 84 12.10 12.23 22.02
C GLY A 84 10.78 12.42 22.76
N ASP A 85 10.21 13.63 22.70
CA ASP A 85 8.91 13.95 23.32
C ASP A 85 7.69 13.49 22.49
N SER A 86 7.90 12.86 21.33
CA SER A 86 6.83 12.55 20.37
C SER A 86 6.13 11.24 20.71
N SER A 87 4.81 11.28 20.81
CA SER A 87 4.00 10.07 20.65
C SER A 87 3.90 9.68 19.18
N GLY A 88 3.58 8.43 18.89
CA GLY A 88 3.50 7.97 17.52
C GLY A 88 2.52 6.85 17.28
N ALA A 89 2.24 6.63 16.00
CA ALA A 89 1.60 5.43 15.52
C ALA A 89 2.14 5.05 14.14
N PHE A 90 2.11 3.77 13.82
CA PHE A 90 2.39 3.30 12.47
C PHE A 90 1.47 2.16 12.06
N VAL A 91 1.30 1.99 10.76
CA VAL A 91 0.57 0.86 10.14
C VAL A 91 1.45 0.21 9.08
N VAL A 92 1.40 -1.12 9.00
CA VAL A 92 2.02 -1.85 7.87
C VAL A 92 1.08 -1.72 6.68
N ALA A 93 1.51 -1.04 5.62
CA ALA A 93 0.71 -0.89 4.40
C ALA A 93 0.83 -2.14 3.51
N THR A 94 2.02 -2.72 3.41
CA THR A 94 2.28 -3.98 2.70
C THR A 94 3.48 -4.71 3.30
N GLY A 95 3.56 -6.03 3.07
CA GLY A 95 4.57 -6.91 3.66
C GLY A 95 4.28 -7.23 5.13
N VAL A 96 5.29 -7.67 5.86
CA VAL A 96 5.17 -8.01 7.29
C VAL A 96 6.34 -7.40 8.03
N LEU A 97 6.05 -6.77 9.17
CA LEU A 97 7.07 -6.23 10.07
C LEU A 97 6.97 -6.92 11.43
N GLN A 98 8.05 -6.82 12.19
CA GLN A 98 8.09 -7.24 13.59
C GLN A 98 8.49 -6.03 14.44
N GLU A 99 7.75 -5.78 15.52
CA GLU A 99 8.13 -4.80 16.54
C GLU A 99 8.70 -5.57 17.74
N HIS A 100 9.83 -5.11 18.25
CA HIS A 100 10.43 -5.61 19.48
C HIS A 100 10.54 -4.47 20.48
N ARG A 101 9.94 -4.65 21.66
CA ARG A 101 10.09 -3.74 22.80
C ARG A 101 10.99 -4.39 23.85
N PRO A 102 11.81 -3.61 24.57
CA PRO A 102 12.64 -4.13 25.66
C PRO A 102 11.80 -4.91 26.67
N ALA A 103 12.30 -6.08 27.10
CA ALA A 103 11.64 -6.99 28.03
C ALA A 103 10.28 -7.58 27.57
N GLU A 104 9.91 -7.41 26.30
CA GLU A 104 8.72 -8.01 25.69
C GLU A 104 9.11 -9.02 24.60
N LEU A 105 8.20 -9.96 24.29
CA LEU A 105 8.37 -10.82 23.12
C LEU A 105 8.13 -10.02 21.84
N PRO A 106 8.91 -10.25 20.77
CA PRO A 106 8.67 -9.60 19.48
C PRO A 106 7.27 -9.89 18.92
N LEU A 107 6.55 -8.83 18.51
CA LEU A 107 5.21 -8.95 17.90
C LEU A 107 5.30 -8.85 16.38
N VAL A 108 4.66 -9.79 15.68
CA VAL A 108 4.48 -9.74 14.22
C VAL A 108 3.29 -8.86 13.87
N ILE A 109 3.47 -7.98 12.87
CA ILE A 109 2.49 -6.99 12.43
C ILE A 109 2.24 -7.18 10.93
N HIS A 110 1.01 -7.52 10.60
CA HIS A 110 0.54 -7.79 9.25
C HIS A 110 -0.01 -6.53 8.56
N PRO A 111 -0.21 -6.55 7.22
CA PRO A 111 -0.82 -5.43 6.51
C PRO A 111 -2.15 -4.99 7.12
N GLY A 112 -2.35 -3.68 7.20
CA GLY A 112 -3.53 -3.04 7.82
C GLY A 112 -3.50 -3.03 9.35
N GLN A 113 -2.58 -3.74 10.01
CA GLN A 113 -2.43 -3.67 11.45
C GLN A 113 -1.54 -2.50 11.85
N GLY A 114 -2.00 -1.71 12.81
CA GLY A 114 -1.30 -0.55 13.34
C GLY A 114 -0.89 -0.72 14.80
N ARG A 115 0.13 0.04 15.20
CA ARG A 115 0.58 0.19 16.60
C ARG A 115 0.55 1.65 16.97
N ALA A 116 0.06 1.93 18.16
CA ALA A 116 0.10 3.24 18.79
C ALA A 116 1.04 3.16 19.99
N PHE A 117 1.73 4.25 20.29
CA PHE A 117 2.68 4.33 21.39
C PHE A 117 2.82 5.75 21.93
N GLY A 118 3.10 5.84 23.23
CA GLY A 118 3.40 7.10 23.91
C GLY A 118 4.88 7.52 23.75
N PRO A 119 5.26 8.67 24.32
CA PRO A 119 6.59 9.26 24.14
C PRO A 119 7.71 8.41 24.75
N ASP A 120 7.42 7.67 25.83
CA ASP A 120 8.41 6.81 26.51
C ASP A 120 8.66 5.48 25.78
N CYS A 121 8.10 5.28 24.58
CA CYS A 121 8.22 4.03 23.88
C CYS A 121 9.57 3.90 23.17
N VAL A 122 10.35 2.92 23.65
CA VAL A 122 11.54 2.42 22.95
C VAL A 122 11.20 1.13 22.23
N HIS A 123 11.50 1.04 20.94
CA HIS A 123 11.28 -0.18 20.18
C HIS A 123 12.25 -0.33 18.99
N ASP A 124 12.30 -1.53 18.45
CA ASP A 124 12.90 -1.82 17.16
C ASP A 124 11.85 -2.39 16.21
N VAL A 125 11.68 -1.74 15.06
CA VAL A 125 10.82 -2.23 13.98
C VAL A 125 11.71 -2.82 12.89
N ARG A 126 11.45 -4.06 12.50
CA ARG A 126 12.31 -4.81 11.58
C ARG A 126 11.55 -5.66 10.58
N ASN A 127 12.13 -5.85 9.41
CA ASN A 127 11.65 -6.80 8.42
C ASN A 127 12.44 -8.11 8.51
N VAL A 128 11.85 -9.11 9.16
CA VAL A 128 12.41 -10.48 9.27
C VAL A 128 11.94 -11.41 8.15
N SER A 129 11.13 -10.91 7.21
CA SER A 129 10.61 -11.67 6.08
C SER A 129 11.56 -11.59 4.87
N GLN A 130 11.32 -12.45 3.87
CA GLN A 130 12.05 -12.45 2.60
C GLN A 130 11.46 -11.49 1.56
N ALA A 131 10.33 -10.84 1.87
CA ALA A 131 9.68 -9.88 0.99
C ALA A 131 9.88 -8.44 1.50
N PRO A 132 9.89 -7.42 0.63
CA PRO A 132 9.86 -6.04 1.08
C PRO A 132 8.60 -5.74 1.90
N ALA A 133 8.71 -4.79 2.83
CA ALA A 133 7.57 -4.22 3.55
C ALA A 133 7.55 -2.70 3.39
N ILE A 134 6.38 -2.11 3.59
CA ILE A 134 6.19 -0.65 3.63
C ILE A 134 5.30 -0.32 4.82
N SER A 135 5.67 0.71 5.58
CA SER A 135 4.85 1.22 6.67
C SER A 135 4.70 2.74 6.61
N ILE A 136 3.55 3.21 7.10
CA ILE A 136 3.22 4.63 7.24
C ILE A 136 3.24 4.98 8.73
N HIS A 137 3.97 6.03 9.08
CA HIS A 137 4.19 6.47 10.46
C HIS A 137 3.67 7.89 10.64
N ALA A 138 3.14 8.21 11.82
CA ALA A 138 2.81 9.57 12.21
C ALA A 138 3.27 9.84 13.63
N TYR A 139 3.74 11.07 13.87
CA TYR A 139 4.31 11.49 15.15
C TYR A 139 3.72 12.82 15.60
N SER A 140 3.40 12.94 16.89
CA SER A 140 2.91 14.17 17.51
C SER A 140 3.51 14.36 18.92
N PRO A 141 4.10 15.54 19.23
CA PRO A 141 4.43 16.63 18.30
C PRO A 141 5.27 16.15 17.09
N PRO A 142 5.38 16.95 16.02
CA PRO A 142 6.24 16.62 14.89
C PRO A 142 7.64 16.22 15.37
N LEU A 143 8.13 15.10 14.84
CA LEU A 143 9.37 14.47 15.27
C LEU A 143 10.56 15.39 14.98
N ASN A 144 11.31 15.76 16.03
CA ASN A 144 12.50 16.61 15.93
C ASN A 144 13.80 15.85 16.18
N GLU A 145 13.75 14.85 17.06
CA GLU A 145 14.89 14.05 17.48
C GLU A 145 14.45 12.61 17.78
N MET A 146 15.40 11.69 17.69
CA MET A 146 15.27 10.28 18.09
C MET A 146 16.61 9.87 18.69
N ASN A 147 16.60 9.15 19.79
CA ASN A 147 17.79 8.53 20.34
C ASN A 147 17.85 7.06 19.94
N GLU A 148 19.06 6.57 19.64
CA GLU A 148 19.32 5.16 19.37
C GLU A 148 19.92 4.48 20.61
N TYR A 149 19.57 3.20 20.80
CA TYR A 149 19.98 2.40 21.93
C TYR A 149 20.55 1.04 21.47
N GLU A 150 21.52 0.55 22.23
CA GLU A 150 21.94 -0.86 22.19
C GLU A 150 21.37 -1.59 23.41
N LEU A 151 20.97 -2.85 23.21
CA LEU A 151 20.46 -3.68 24.30
C LEU A 151 21.64 -4.44 24.93
N ASP A 152 22.00 -4.10 26.17
CA ASP A 152 23.05 -4.79 26.94
C ASP A 152 22.43 -5.57 28.11
N GLY A 153 22.38 -6.90 27.96
CA GLY A 153 21.82 -7.82 28.95
C GLY A 153 20.33 -7.60 29.23
N SER A 154 20.01 -6.64 30.11
CA SER A 154 18.66 -6.24 30.50
C SER A 154 18.43 -4.72 30.47
N GLY A 155 19.39 -3.93 29.99
CA GLY A 155 19.32 -2.46 29.95
C GLY A 155 19.44 -1.89 28.55
N LEU A 156 18.87 -0.70 28.35
CA LEU A 156 19.10 0.12 27.16
C LEU A 156 20.30 1.04 27.42
N LEU A 157 21.34 0.92 26.62
CA LEU A 157 22.47 1.84 26.61
C LEU A 157 22.28 2.83 25.48
N LEU A 158 22.22 4.12 25.81
CA LEU A 158 22.19 5.18 24.82
C LEU A 158 23.46 5.09 23.97
N ARG A 159 23.28 4.98 22.65
CA ARG A 159 24.40 5.01 21.72
C ARG A 159 24.86 6.47 21.61
N GLU A 160 26.02 6.80 22.19
CA GLU A 160 26.54 8.17 22.13
C GLU A 160 26.77 8.59 20.67
N GLY A 161 25.93 9.53 20.21
CA GLY A 161 26.21 10.39 19.07
C GLY A 161 25.57 10.01 17.74
N ILE A 162 24.26 10.20 17.58
CA ILE A 162 23.64 10.83 16.39
C ILE A 162 22.40 11.60 16.84
N SER A 163 22.53 12.88 17.20
CA SER A 163 21.39 13.80 17.10
C SER A 163 21.13 14.00 15.62
N ILE A 164 19.96 13.63 15.10
CA ILE A 164 19.57 14.01 13.73
C ILE A 164 19.40 15.53 13.74
N PRO A 165 20.28 16.33 13.10
CA PRO A 165 20.05 17.76 13.01
C PRO A 165 18.85 17.99 12.08
N PRO A 166 17.98 18.99 12.30
CA PRO A 166 16.83 19.27 11.43
C PRO A 166 17.20 19.72 9.99
N ALA A 167 18.46 19.61 9.57
CA ALA A 167 18.98 20.15 8.34
C ALA A 167 20.07 19.27 7.72
N ILE A 168 19.71 18.08 7.25
CA ILE A 168 20.24 17.53 5.99
C ILE A 168 19.06 16.93 5.21
N LEU A 169 18.09 17.79 4.91
CA LEU A 169 17.19 17.65 3.77
C LEU A 169 17.74 18.63 2.73
N ASP A 170 17.78 18.22 1.46
CA ASP A 170 18.31 18.96 0.30
C ASP A 170 19.81 18.79 0.03
N ARG A 171 20.27 17.55 -0.19
CA ARG A 171 21.36 17.32 -1.17
C ARG A 171 21.42 15.87 -1.61
N GLU A 172 20.59 15.55 -2.60
CA GLU A 172 20.92 14.63 -3.70
C GLU A 172 19.85 14.77 -4.79
N SER A 173 19.72 15.99 -5.32
CA SER A 173 18.88 16.32 -6.46
C SER A 173 19.74 16.64 -7.68
N GLN A 174 20.68 15.76 -8.05
CA GLN A 174 21.33 15.82 -9.36
C GLN A 174 21.69 14.41 -9.86
N VAL A 175 20.68 13.66 -10.30
CA VAL A 175 20.85 12.79 -11.45
C VAL A 175 20.01 13.39 -12.58
N SER A 176 20.73 13.87 -13.58
CA SER A 176 20.22 14.60 -14.72
C SER A 176 19.24 13.78 -15.56
N GLY A 177 18.05 14.33 -15.78
CA GLY A 177 17.39 14.27 -17.09
C GLY A 177 16.26 13.24 -17.26
N TRP A 178 15.16 13.42 -16.55
CA TRP A 178 13.85 13.09 -17.13
C TRP A 178 13.05 14.39 -17.30
N LYS A 179 12.85 14.83 -18.54
CA LYS A 179 11.96 15.96 -18.84
C LYS A 179 10.52 15.54 -18.53
N PRO A 180 9.74 16.31 -17.75
CA PRO A 180 8.31 16.11 -17.74
C PRO A 180 7.76 16.66 -19.06
N ALA A 181 7.22 15.79 -19.92
CA ALA A 181 6.36 16.25 -20.99
C ALA A 181 5.05 16.70 -20.35
N SER A 182 4.81 18.01 -20.34
CA SER A 182 3.49 18.58 -20.14
C SER A 182 2.64 18.27 -21.38
N GLN A 183 1.90 17.17 -21.36
CA GLN A 183 0.69 16.99 -22.15
C GLN A 183 -0.31 16.20 -21.31
N THR A 184 -1.50 16.78 -21.16
CA THR A 184 -2.72 16.07 -20.74
C THR A 184 -2.98 14.92 -21.72
N SER A 185 -2.49 13.74 -21.39
CA SER A 185 -2.81 12.48 -22.06
C SER A 185 -3.17 11.48 -20.98
N SER A 186 -4.29 10.77 -21.14
CA SER A 186 -4.71 9.67 -20.27
C SER A 186 -3.50 8.81 -19.89
N SER A 187 -3.37 8.45 -18.62
CA SER A 187 -2.23 7.68 -18.11
C SER A 187 -2.00 6.40 -18.94
N GLY A 188 -0.76 5.93 -19.03
CA GLY A 188 -0.40 4.77 -19.86
C GLY A 188 -1.25 3.52 -19.57
N ILE A 189 -1.66 3.30 -18.31
CA ILE A 189 -2.52 2.17 -17.94
C ILE A 189 -3.96 2.32 -18.43
N GLU A 190 -4.52 3.53 -18.40
CA GLU A 190 -5.88 3.78 -18.91
C GLU A 190 -5.91 3.63 -20.44
N GLN A 191 -4.87 4.09 -21.14
CA GLN A 191 -4.72 3.86 -22.57
C GLN A 191 -4.58 2.37 -22.88
N MET A 192 -3.71 1.66 -22.15
CA MET A 192 -3.50 0.21 -22.34
C MET A 192 -4.80 -0.58 -22.09
N LEU A 193 -5.52 -0.24 -21.03
CA LEU A 193 -6.80 -0.87 -20.70
C LEU A 193 -7.88 -0.56 -21.74
N SER A 194 -7.96 0.69 -22.18
CA SER A 194 -8.89 1.11 -23.25
C SER A 194 -8.61 0.34 -24.54
N ALA A 195 -7.34 0.25 -24.95
CA ALA A 195 -6.92 -0.50 -26.14
C ALA A 195 -7.24 -2.00 -26.03
N ALA A 196 -7.02 -2.61 -24.86
CA ALA A 196 -7.41 -4.00 -24.61
C ALA A 196 -8.92 -4.17 -24.73
N ARG A 197 -9.72 -3.35 -24.03
CA ARG A 197 -11.19 -3.44 -24.04
C ARG A 197 -11.79 -3.19 -25.41
N ALA A 198 -11.19 -2.35 -26.25
CA ALA A 198 -11.65 -2.08 -27.61
C ALA A 198 -11.64 -3.33 -28.52
N ARG A 199 -10.86 -4.36 -28.17
CA ARG A 199 -10.78 -5.64 -28.90
C ARG A 199 -11.72 -6.72 -28.38
N LEU A 200 -12.34 -6.50 -27.21
CA LEU A 200 -13.10 -7.53 -26.51
C LEU A 200 -14.59 -7.28 -26.64
N ARG A 201 -15.35 -8.33 -26.96
CA ARG A 201 -16.80 -8.37 -26.68
C ARG A 201 -16.99 -8.79 -25.22
N ARG A 202 -16.84 -7.83 -24.31
CA ARG A 202 -16.97 -8.06 -22.87
C ARG A 202 -18.40 -8.46 -22.53
N LEU A 203 -18.55 -9.35 -21.55
CA LEU A 203 -19.86 -9.86 -21.12
C LEU A 203 -20.31 -9.20 -19.82
N SER A 204 -21.60 -8.92 -19.69
CA SER A 204 -22.20 -8.70 -18.37
C SER A 204 -22.11 -9.98 -17.52
N PRO A 205 -22.28 -9.88 -16.19
CA PRO A 205 -22.34 -11.07 -15.35
C PRO A 205 -23.43 -12.07 -15.79
N ASP A 206 -24.63 -11.59 -16.12
CA ASP A 206 -25.73 -12.45 -16.59
C ASP A 206 -25.41 -13.10 -17.93
N GLU A 207 -24.84 -12.36 -18.89
CA GLU A 207 -24.41 -12.91 -20.17
C GLU A 207 -23.33 -13.98 -20.00
N ALA A 208 -22.38 -13.76 -19.08
CA ALA A 208 -21.35 -14.75 -18.77
C ALA A 208 -21.94 -15.99 -18.11
N HIS A 209 -22.90 -15.83 -17.18
CA HIS A 209 -23.60 -16.94 -16.54
C HIS A 209 -24.39 -17.78 -17.56
N GLU A 210 -25.13 -17.12 -18.45
CA GLU A 210 -25.84 -17.79 -19.54
C GLU A 210 -24.89 -18.48 -20.53
N ALA A 211 -23.77 -17.84 -20.88
CA ALA A 211 -22.79 -18.42 -21.80
C ALA A 211 -22.24 -19.74 -21.28
N VAL A 212 -21.91 -19.83 -19.99
CA VAL A 212 -21.37 -21.04 -19.36
C VAL A 212 -22.44 -22.12 -19.19
N ALA A 213 -23.70 -21.73 -19.00
CA ALA A 213 -24.80 -22.68 -18.90
C ALA A 213 -25.21 -23.26 -20.26
N ARG A 214 -25.04 -22.52 -21.36
CA ARG A 214 -25.59 -22.86 -22.69
C ARG A 214 -24.54 -23.28 -23.71
N THR A 215 -23.26 -23.07 -23.44
CA THR A 215 -22.16 -23.36 -24.37
C THR A 215 -21.03 -24.10 -23.65
N ASP A 216 -19.98 -24.41 -24.38
CA ASP A 216 -18.72 -24.96 -23.87
C ASP A 216 -17.76 -23.89 -23.34
N ALA A 217 -18.26 -22.67 -23.09
CA ALA A 217 -17.49 -21.60 -22.48
C ALA A 217 -17.05 -21.96 -21.06
N ILE A 218 -15.81 -21.62 -20.74
CA ILE A 218 -15.27 -21.81 -19.39
C ILE A 218 -15.02 -20.47 -18.70
N LEU A 219 -15.37 -20.41 -17.42
CA LEU A 219 -14.98 -19.30 -16.55
C LEU A 219 -13.59 -19.53 -16.00
N VAL A 220 -12.76 -18.48 -16.03
CA VAL A 220 -11.39 -18.53 -15.52
C VAL A 220 -11.17 -17.43 -14.49
N ASP A 221 -10.92 -17.83 -13.25
CA ASP A 221 -10.59 -16.93 -12.14
C ASP A 221 -9.08 -16.70 -12.12
N ILE A 222 -8.66 -15.46 -12.40
CA ILE A 222 -7.23 -15.07 -12.40
C ILE A 222 -6.79 -14.37 -11.11
N ARG A 223 -7.68 -14.22 -10.12
CA ARG A 223 -7.35 -13.59 -8.83
C ARG A 223 -6.35 -14.46 -8.07
N PRO A 224 -5.44 -13.91 -7.26
CA PRO A 224 -4.59 -14.69 -6.36
C PRO A 224 -5.39 -15.41 -5.26
N GLU A 225 -4.83 -16.49 -4.69
CA GLU A 225 -5.47 -17.26 -3.60
C GLU A 225 -5.94 -16.38 -2.45
N GLY A 226 -5.09 -15.49 -1.96
CA GLY A 226 -5.45 -14.59 -0.85
C GLY A 226 -6.68 -13.72 -1.14
N GLN A 227 -6.88 -13.31 -2.40
CA GLN A 227 -8.04 -12.52 -2.79
C GLN A 227 -9.31 -13.38 -2.85
N ARG A 228 -9.22 -14.60 -3.38
CA ARG A 228 -10.34 -15.56 -3.39
C ARG A 228 -10.73 -16.00 -1.97
N ALA A 229 -9.75 -16.11 -1.07
CA ALA A 229 -9.98 -16.44 0.33
C ALA A 229 -10.76 -15.35 1.10
N ILE A 230 -10.77 -14.11 0.61
CA ILE A 230 -11.50 -12.98 1.21
C ILE A 230 -12.84 -12.74 0.50
N GLU A 231 -12.84 -12.76 -0.84
CA GLU A 231 -14.01 -12.39 -1.64
C GLU A 231 -14.96 -13.59 -1.89
N GLY A 232 -14.46 -14.82 -1.80
CA GLY A 232 -15.16 -16.02 -2.26
C GLY A 232 -14.85 -16.36 -3.72
N SER A 233 -15.59 -17.31 -4.30
CA SER A 233 -15.33 -17.84 -5.64
C SER A 233 -16.62 -18.10 -6.42
N ILE A 234 -16.53 -18.21 -7.75
CA ILE A 234 -17.65 -18.62 -8.60
C ILE A 234 -17.60 -20.15 -8.75
N PRO A 235 -18.65 -20.89 -8.35
CA PRO A 235 -18.69 -22.35 -8.51
C PRO A 235 -18.47 -22.76 -9.96
N GLY A 236 -17.58 -23.73 -10.19
CA GLY A 236 -17.25 -24.24 -11.53
C GLY A 236 -16.24 -23.40 -12.32
N ALA A 237 -15.81 -22.24 -11.81
CA ALA A 237 -14.72 -21.49 -12.43
C ALA A 237 -13.38 -22.24 -12.27
N LEU A 238 -12.62 -22.30 -13.36
CA LEU A 238 -11.27 -22.82 -13.35
C LEU A 238 -10.32 -21.77 -12.78
N VAL A 239 -9.60 -22.11 -11.71
CA VAL A 239 -8.62 -21.20 -11.11
C VAL A 239 -7.30 -21.28 -11.88
N VAL A 240 -6.92 -20.19 -12.53
CA VAL A 240 -5.64 -20.04 -13.23
C VAL A 240 -5.12 -18.65 -12.95
N GLU A 241 -4.20 -18.50 -12.00
CA GLU A 241 -3.70 -17.18 -11.62
C GLU A 241 -3.02 -16.46 -12.80
N ARG A 242 -3.08 -15.12 -12.77
CA ARG A 242 -2.63 -14.27 -13.88
C ARG A 242 -1.20 -14.56 -14.35
N ASN A 243 -0.31 -14.96 -13.44
CA ASN A 243 1.11 -15.18 -13.69
C ASN A 243 1.43 -16.37 -14.60
N VAL A 244 0.50 -17.32 -14.79
CA VAL A 244 0.72 -18.53 -15.61
C VAL A 244 -0.27 -18.67 -16.76
N LEU A 245 -1.18 -17.70 -16.93
CA LEU A 245 -2.37 -17.83 -17.76
C LEU A 245 -2.05 -18.22 -19.21
N GLU A 246 -1.13 -17.50 -19.85
CA GLU A 246 -0.78 -17.70 -21.26
C GLU A 246 -0.24 -19.12 -21.50
N TRP A 247 0.71 -19.59 -20.67
CA TRP A 247 1.27 -20.94 -20.77
C TRP A 247 0.25 -22.05 -20.54
N ARG A 248 -0.78 -21.80 -19.73
CA ARG A 248 -1.85 -22.76 -19.43
C ARG A 248 -2.87 -22.87 -20.56
N PHE A 249 -3.01 -21.84 -21.39
CA PHE A 249 -3.99 -21.81 -22.48
C PHE A 249 -3.40 -21.93 -23.88
N ASP A 250 -2.09 -21.82 -24.06
CA ASP A 250 -1.42 -22.11 -25.33
C ASP A 250 -1.53 -23.61 -25.70
N PRO A 251 -2.21 -24.00 -26.79
CA PRO A 251 -2.30 -25.41 -27.21
C PRO A 251 -0.94 -26.04 -27.56
N ALA A 252 0.08 -25.22 -27.89
CA ALA A 252 1.44 -25.67 -28.20
C ALA A 252 2.32 -25.81 -26.94
N SER A 253 1.88 -25.27 -25.79
CA SER A 253 2.66 -25.30 -24.55
C SER A 253 2.66 -26.68 -23.91
N SER A 254 3.83 -27.13 -23.45
CA SER A 254 3.95 -28.37 -22.65
C SER A 254 3.32 -28.25 -21.26
N ALA A 255 3.09 -27.03 -20.77
CA ALA A 255 2.45 -26.75 -19.49
C ALA A 255 0.93 -26.51 -19.61
N ARG A 256 0.36 -26.66 -20.81
CA ARG A 256 -1.05 -26.39 -21.10
C ARG A 256 -2.00 -27.20 -20.22
N LEU A 257 -3.18 -26.65 -19.99
CA LEU A 257 -4.28 -27.38 -19.39
C LEU A 257 -4.80 -28.45 -20.37
N PRO A 258 -5.30 -29.59 -19.87
CA PRO A 258 -5.88 -30.62 -20.74
C PRO A 258 -6.99 -30.11 -21.66
N ILE A 259 -7.76 -29.10 -21.23
CA ILE A 259 -8.85 -28.49 -22.00
C ILE A 259 -8.36 -27.53 -23.10
N ALA A 260 -7.14 -26.99 -22.98
CA ALA A 260 -6.56 -26.06 -23.94
C ALA A 260 -5.94 -26.83 -25.12
N VAL A 261 -6.77 -27.47 -25.94
CA VAL A 261 -6.37 -28.26 -27.12
C VAL A 261 -6.57 -27.52 -28.45
N SER A 262 -7.32 -26.42 -28.44
CA SER A 262 -7.63 -25.61 -29.63
C SER A 262 -7.71 -24.13 -29.27
N ASN A 263 -7.38 -23.28 -30.24
CA ASN A 263 -7.58 -21.84 -30.20
C ASN A 263 -9.07 -21.43 -30.24
N ASP A 264 -9.97 -22.36 -30.54
CA ASP A 264 -11.42 -22.14 -30.53
C ASP A 264 -12.03 -22.22 -29.13
N LEU A 265 -11.25 -22.59 -28.11
CA LEU A 265 -11.73 -22.66 -26.73
C LEU A 265 -12.23 -21.27 -26.29
N ARG A 266 -13.49 -21.21 -25.86
CA ARG A 266 -14.10 -19.98 -25.40
C ARG A 266 -13.78 -19.76 -23.92
N VAL A 267 -12.84 -18.85 -23.65
CA VAL A 267 -12.35 -18.53 -22.32
C VAL A 267 -12.95 -17.20 -21.85
N ILE A 268 -13.70 -17.22 -20.74
CA ILE A 268 -14.25 -16.03 -20.11
C ILE A 268 -13.47 -15.76 -18.82
N VAL A 269 -12.58 -14.78 -18.86
CA VAL A 269 -11.67 -14.44 -17.76
C VAL A 269 -12.32 -13.45 -16.81
N PHE A 270 -12.13 -13.60 -15.50
CA PHE A 270 -12.51 -12.57 -14.54
C PHE A 270 -11.45 -12.39 -13.46
N CYS A 271 -11.27 -11.13 -13.05
CA CYS A 271 -10.59 -10.77 -11.81
C CYS A 271 -11.62 -10.17 -10.85
N SER A 272 -11.18 -9.46 -9.80
CA SER A 272 -12.11 -8.89 -8.82
C SER A 272 -13.01 -7.80 -9.43
N GLN A 273 -12.44 -6.88 -10.22
CA GLN A 273 -13.15 -5.67 -10.69
C GLN A 273 -13.19 -5.50 -12.22
N GLY A 274 -12.69 -6.45 -13.00
CA GLY A 274 -12.75 -6.38 -14.46
C GLY A 274 -11.69 -5.47 -15.11
N TYR A 275 -10.58 -5.20 -14.41
CA TYR A 275 -9.41 -4.47 -14.96
C TYR A 275 -8.36 -5.44 -15.51
N ALA A 276 -7.74 -6.21 -14.62
CA ALA A 276 -6.72 -7.21 -14.99
C ALA A 276 -7.25 -8.27 -15.96
N SER A 277 -8.54 -8.64 -15.87
CA SER A 277 -9.14 -9.62 -16.78
C SER A 277 -9.25 -9.12 -18.22
N SER A 278 -9.46 -7.81 -18.45
CA SER A 278 -9.46 -7.26 -19.81
C SER A 278 -8.07 -7.36 -20.44
N LEU A 279 -7.02 -7.04 -19.67
CA LEU A 279 -5.63 -7.19 -20.14
C LEU A 279 -5.29 -8.66 -20.40
N ALA A 280 -5.77 -9.56 -19.53
CA ALA A 280 -5.56 -10.98 -19.66
C ALA A 280 -6.25 -11.60 -20.88
N ALA A 281 -7.51 -11.25 -21.11
CA ALA A 281 -8.26 -11.70 -22.28
C ALA A 281 -7.62 -11.20 -23.59
N ALA A 282 -7.14 -9.95 -23.61
CA ALA A 282 -6.41 -9.42 -24.77
C ALA A 282 -5.10 -10.20 -25.04
N ALA A 283 -4.34 -10.54 -23.98
CA ALA A 283 -3.13 -11.36 -24.12
C ALA A 283 -3.44 -12.78 -24.63
N LEU A 284 -4.56 -13.38 -24.19
CA LEU A 284 -5.02 -14.67 -24.72
C LEU A 284 -5.43 -14.58 -26.20
N GLN A 285 -6.05 -13.47 -26.63
CA GLN A 285 -6.30 -13.24 -28.06
C GLN A 285 -5.00 -13.08 -28.85
N ASP A 286 -3.99 -12.40 -28.30
CA ASP A 286 -2.67 -12.26 -28.95
C ASP A 286 -1.95 -13.61 -29.12
N LEU A 287 -2.18 -14.53 -28.18
CA LEU A 287 -1.72 -15.92 -28.24
C LEU A 287 -2.48 -16.76 -29.29
N GLY A 288 -3.65 -16.29 -29.73
CA GLY A 288 -4.47 -16.94 -30.76
C GLY A 288 -5.82 -17.45 -30.28
N LEU A 289 -6.14 -17.36 -28.98
CA LEU A 289 -7.47 -17.69 -28.44
C LEU A 289 -8.44 -16.56 -28.77
N TRP A 290 -8.90 -16.53 -30.00
CA TRP A 290 -9.68 -15.44 -30.59
C TRP A 290 -11.05 -15.22 -29.91
N GLN A 291 -11.58 -16.23 -29.21
CA GLN A 291 -12.83 -16.13 -28.44
C GLN A 291 -12.61 -15.71 -26.97
N ALA A 292 -11.38 -15.46 -26.54
CA ALA A 292 -11.12 -15.02 -25.18
C ALA A 292 -11.77 -13.65 -24.92
N THR A 293 -12.47 -13.53 -23.79
CA THR A 293 -13.12 -12.30 -23.34
C THR A 293 -13.15 -12.21 -21.82
N ASP A 294 -13.71 -11.14 -21.26
CA ASP A 294 -13.83 -10.94 -19.83
C ASP A 294 -15.23 -10.49 -19.35
N ILE A 295 -15.41 -10.52 -18.03
CA ILE A 295 -16.63 -10.05 -17.36
C ILE A 295 -16.48 -8.58 -16.97
N VAL A 296 -17.45 -7.75 -17.38
CA VAL A 296 -17.56 -6.36 -16.96
C VAL A 296 -17.73 -6.28 -15.45
N GLY A 297 -16.81 -5.59 -14.77
CA GLY A 297 -16.83 -5.43 -13.31
C GLY A 297 -16.36 -6.66 -12.52
N GLY A 298 -15.93 -7.73 -13.21
CA GLY A 298 -15.34 -8.92 -12.57
C GLY A 298 -16.24 -9.62 -11.56
N PHE A 299 -15.63 -10.25 -10.56
CA PHE A 299 -16.30 -10.95 -9.48
C PHE A 299 -17.23 -10.04 -8.66
N GLN A 300 -16.86 -8.79 -8.42
CA GLN A 300 -17.69 -7.86 -7.64
C GLN A 300 -19.03 -7.61 -8.34
N ALA A 301 -19.03 -7.38 -9.66
CA ALA A 301 -20.26 -7.23 -10.42
C ALA A 301 -21.08 -8.52 -10.48
N TRP A 302 -20.43 -9.68 -10.58
CA TRP A 302 -21.09 -10.99 -10.49
C TRP A 302 -21.81 -11.17 -9.15
N SER A 303 -21.14 -10.88 -8.04
CA SER A 303 -21.73 -10.94 -6.71
C SER A 303 -22.86 -9.93 -6.54
N ALA A 304 -22.69 -8.70 -7.05
CA ALA A 304 -23.72 -7.65 -6.98
C ALA A 304 -24.98 -8.00 -7.79
N ALA A 305 -24.84 -8.78 -8.87
CA ALA A 305 -25.96 -9.31 -9.65
C ALA A 305 -26.71 -10.45 -8.94
N GLY A 306 -26.24 -10.92 -7.77
CA GLY A 306 -26.87 -12.02 -7.02
C GLY A 306 -26.66 -13.40 -7.67
N LEU A 307 -25.67 -13.52 -8.56
CA LEU A 307 -25.34 -14.78 -9.21
C LEU A 307 -24.62 -15.74 -8.24
N PRO A 308 -24.60 -17.05 -8.53
CA PRO A 308 -24.04 -18.04 -7.60
C PRO A 308 -22.58 -17.75 -7.21
N ILE A 309 -22.32 -17.73 -5.90
CA ILE A 309 -20.99 -17.63 -5.31
C ILE A 309 -20.81 -18.69 -4.23
N ALA A 310 -19.59 -19.22 -4.09
CA ALA A 310 -19.16 -19.96 -2.92
C ALA A 310 -18.52 -18.96 -1.92
N PRO A 311 -18.90 -19.01 -0.64
CA PRO A 311 -18.42 -18.06 0.35
C PRO A 311 -16.90 -18.19 0.57
N PRO A 312 -16.26 -17.15 1.13
CA PRO A 312 -14.85 -17.19 1.50
C PRO A 312 -14.58 -18.39 2.43
N ILE A 313 -13.52 -19.14 2.15
CA ILE A 313 -13.10 -20.23 3.04
C ILE A 313 -12.33 -19.57 4.18
N VAL A 314 -13.02 -19.30 5.29
CA VAL A 314 -12.39 -18.87 6.53
C VAL A 314 -11.56 -20.05 7.04
N ARG A 315 -10.24 -19.95 6.94
CA ARG A 315 -9.30 -20.85 7.62
C ARG A 315 -8.83 -20.23 8.92
#